data_AF-A0A953IXH7-F1
#
_entry.id   AF-A0A953IXH7-F1
#
_cell.length_a   1.000
_cell.length_b   1.000
_cell.length_c   1.000
_cell.angle_alpha   90.00
_cell.angle_beta   90.00
_cell.angle_gamma   90.00
#
_symmetry.space_group_name_H-M   'P 1'
#
loop_
_entity.id
_entity.type
_entity.pdbx_description
1 polymer ?
#
loop_
_entity_poly.entity_id
_entity_poly.type
_entity_poly.pdbx_seq_one_letter_code
_entity_poly.pdbx_strand_id
1 'polypeptide(L)'
;MSTQLGNVAFVLWRESVEALLVIGILNAWLTKQQDVAARGRIFLWSGVAAGLLFALALGAVLISFGELIPDDAQQSYQTVMVLAASALIVQMVFWMRRHGRALKRELESALQDAAARSRWWGVFVLAAIAVAREGSETAVFLYGTLAAARNGGLAATLTFAAIGFLLALATYYLLQLGSRMLSWKVFFGVTEIMLLLLAGSLLLTGIENLVALGWLPSFSGRLWDSSAILPDSGVIGGLMAALTGYRARPDLIDVLVYAGYWGVMLWALFWRRPGADTTPVSSLPAA
;
A
#
# COMPACT_ATOMS: atom_id res chain seq x y z
N MET A 1 12.33 -2.93 17.22
CA MET A 1 11.58 -4.17 16.89
C MET A 1 10.07 -3.94 16.88
N SER A 2 9.48 -3.33 17.90
CA SER A 2 8.04 -2.97 17.94
C SER A 2 7.57 -2.01 16.83
N THR A 3 8.49 -1.23 16.25
CA THR A 3 8.16 -0.11 15.37
C THR A 3 8.04 -0.52 13.90
N GLN A 4 8.89 -1.42 13.41
CA GLN A 4 8.72 -2.03 12.09
C GLN A 4 7.46 -2.92 12.02
N LEU A 5 7.07 -3.51 13.15
CA LEU A 5 5.81 -4.25 13.27
C LEU A 5 4.58 -3.33 13.16
N GLY A 6 4.67 -2.08 13.63
CA GLY A 6 3.64 -1.06 13.40
C GLY A 6 3.44 -0.74 11.92
N ASN A 7 4.52 -0.70 11.14
CA ASN A 7 4.44 -0.51 9.69
C ASN A 7 3.72 -1.67 9.00
N VAL A 8 3.97 -2.91 9.44
CA VAL A 8 3.25 -4.11 8.97
C VAL A 8 1.75 -3.98 9.21
N ALA A 9 1.36 -3.64 10.44
CA ALA A 9 -0.05 -3.48 10.77
C ALA A 9 -0.72 -2.38 9.93
N PHE A 10 -0.04 -1.24 9.73
CA PHE A 10 -0.57 -0.12 8.97
C PHE A 10 -0.77 -0.42 7.48
N VAL A 11 0.22 -1.03 6.81
CA VAL A 11 0.10 -1.35 5.38
C VAL A 11 -0.96 -2.41 5.18
N LEU A 12 -0.92 -3.49 5.96
CA LEU A 12 -1.92 -4.54 5.83
C LEU A 12 -3.34 -4.04 6.13
N TRP A 13 -3.47 -3.14 7.12
CA TRP A 13 -4.72 -2.45 7.38
C TRP A 13 -5.24 -1.74 6.14
N ARG A 14 -4.39 -0.93 5.49
CA ARG A 14 -4.73 -0.20 4.26
C ARG A 14 -5.11 -1.13 3.11
N GLU A 15 -4.28 -2.12 2.78
CA GLU A 15 -4.54 -3.04 1.66
C GLU A 15 -5.83 -3.83 1.89
N SER A 16 -6.07 -4.25 3.14
CA SER A 16 -7.29 -4.96 3.51
C SER A 16 -8.54 -4.08 3.38
N VAL A 17 -8.46 -2.80 3.75
CA VAL A 17 -9.58 -1.86 3.54
C VAL A 17 -9.87 -1.68 2.05
N GLU A 18 -8.85 -1.62 1.20
CA GLU A 18 -9.02 -1.50 -0.26
C GLU A 18 -9.63 -2.74 -0.89
N ALA A 19 -9.16 -3.94 -0.51
CA ALA A 19 -9.78 -5.18 -0.94
C ALA A 19 -11.25 -5.29 -0.49
N LEU A 20 -11.53 -4.98 0.79
CA LEU A 20 -12.88 -4.97 1.35
C LEU A 20 -13.79 -3.96 0.64
N LEU A 21 -13.25 -2.84 0.21
CA LEU A 21 -13.96 -1.83 -0.56
C LEU A 21 -14.40 -2.34 -1.92
N VAL A 22 -13.50 -2.98 -2.67
CA VAL A 22 -13.82 -3.55 -3.99
C VAL A 22 -14.88 -4.63 -3.83
N ILE A 23 -14.69 -5.54 -2.87
CA ILE A 23 -15.67 -6.59 -2.53
C ILE A 23 -17.00 -5.97 -2.10
N GLY A 24 -16.98 -4.89 -1.33
CA GLY A 24 -18.15 -4.16 -0.87
C GLY A 24 -18.96 -3.54 -2.00
N ILE A 25 -18.28 -2.92 -2.98
CA ILE A 25 -18.91 -2.36 -4.19
C ILE A 25 -19.56 -3.48 -5.01
N LEU A 26 -18.84 -4.59 -5.22
CA LEU A 26 -19.34 -5.78 -5.93
C LEU A 26 -20.58 -6.36 -5.25
N ASN A 27 -20.51 -6.57 -3.94
CA ASN A 27 -21.59 -7.14 -3.14
C ASN A 27 -22.81 -6.21 -3.07
N ALA A 28 -22.60 -4.90 -2.88
CA ALA A 28 -23.68 -3.91 -2.85
C ALA A 28 -24.41 -3.82 -4.19
N TRP A 29 -23.68 -3.92 -5.30
CA TRP A 29 -24.26 -3.95 -6.64
C TRP A 29 -25.09 -5.21 -6.88
N LEU A 30 -24.57 -6.40 -6.53
CA LEU A 30 -25.29 -7.67 -6.63
C LEU A 30 -26.58 -7.67 -5.79
N THR A 31 -26.55 -7.08 -4.60
CA THR A 31 -27.71 -7.03 -3.70
C THR A 31 -28.86 -6.20 -4.26
N LYS A 32 -28.59 -5.25 -5.17
CA LYS A 32 -29.62 -4.45 -5.84
C LYS A 32 -30.37 -5.22 -6.94
N GLN A 33 -29.85 -6.34 -7.42
CA GLN A 33 -30.49 -7.17 -8.45
C GLN A 33 -31.22 -8.35 -7.79
N GLN A 34 -32.51 -8.17 -7.50
CA GLN A 34 -33.30 -9.06 -6.65
C GLN A 34 -33.38 -10.52 -7.14
N ASP A 35 -33.34 -10.78 -8.45
CA ASP A 35 -33.51 -12.13 -9.02
C ASP A 35 -32.22 -12.96 -9.16
N VAL A 36 -31.04 -12.32 -9.11
CA VAL A 36 -29.76 -12.98 -9.45
C VAL A 36 -28.65 -12.81 -8.41
N ALA A 37 -28.97 -12.13 -7.31
CA ALA A 37 -28.09 -11.89 -6.17
C ALA A 37 -27.56 -13.17 -5.51
N ALA A 38 -28.30 -14.28 -5.53
CA ALA A 38 -27.87 -15.52 -4.88
C ALA A 38 -26.70 -16.21 -5.62
N ARG A 39 -26.85 -16.43 -6.94
CA ARG A 39 -25.78 -17.04 -7.75
C ARG A 39 -24.57 -16.13 -7.86
N GLY A 40 -24.75 -14.85 -8.12
CA GLY A 40 -23.65 -13.89 -8.23
C GLY A 40 -22.80 -13.79 -6.96
N ARG A 41 -23.39 -13.90 -5.76
CA ARG A 41 -22.65 -13.92 -4.50
C ARG A 41 -21.73 -15.13 -4.35
N ILE A 42 -22.16 -16.31 -4.80
CA ILE A 42 -21.31 -17.52 -4.76
C ILE A 42 -20.07 -17.32 -5.63
N PHE A 43 -20.23 -16.76 -6.83
CA PHE A 43 -19.10 -16.44 -7.73
C PHE A 43 -18.19 -15.34 -7.17
N LEU A 44 -18.76 -14.31 -6.52
CA LEU A 44 -17.99 -13.29 -5.83
C LEU A 44 -17.10 -13.89 -4.74
N TRP A 45 -17.68 -14.65 -3.80
CA TRP A 45 -16.93 -15.21 -2.67
C TRP A 45 -15.95 -16.31 -3.09
N SER A 46 -16.28 -17.11 -4.10
CA SER A 46 -15.31 -18.06 -4.68
C SER A 46 -14.15 -17.33 -5.37
N GLY A 47 -14.40 -16.20 -6.03
CA GLY A 47 -13.36 -15.35 -6.59
C GLY A 47 -12.45 -14.77 -5.50
N VAL A 48 -13.04 -14.24 -4.43
CA VAL A 48 -12.30 -13.77 -3.24
C VAL A 48 -11.42 -14.88 -2.66
N ALA A 49 -11.97 -16.08 -2.47
CA ALA A 49 -11.22 -17.22 -1.96
C ALA A 49 -10.06 -17.61 -2.89
N ALA A 50 -10.28 -17.63 -4.21
CA ALA A 50 -9.25 -17.92 -5.20
C ALA A 50 -8.13 -16.86 -5.20
N GLY A 51 -8.48 -15.57 -5.13
CA GLY A 51 -7.51 -14.48 -5.04
C GLY A 51 -6.70 -14.53 -3.75
N LEU A 52 -7.34 -14.84 -2.62
CA LEU A 52 -6.64 -15.01 -1.34
C LEU A 52 -5.69 -16.21 -1.35
N LEU A 53 -6.13 -17.35 -1.91
CA LEU A 53 -5.28 -18.52 -2.09
C LEU A 53 -4.05 -18.19 -2.94
N PHE A 54 -4.24 -17.44 -4.03
CA PHE A 54 -3.15 -16.98 -4.89
C PHE A 54 -2.15 -16.10 -4.12
N ALA A 55 -2.64 -15.12 -3.35
CA ALA A 55 -1.78 -14.24 -2.56
C ALA A 55 -0.97 -15.01 -1.50
N LEU A 56 -1.60 -15.99 -0.82
CA LEU A 56 -0.92 -16.86 0.15
C LEU A 56 0.13 -17.75 -0.54
N ALA A 57 -0.19 -18.31 -1.71
CA ALA A 57 0.75 -19.10 -2.49
C ALA A 57 1.95 -18.26 -2.93
N LEU A 58 1.72 -17.03 -3.39
CA LEU A 58 2.79 -16.10 -3.76
C LEU A 58 3.67 -15.77 -2.55
N GLY A 59 3.08 -15.46 -1.39
CA GLY A 59 3.82 -15.21 -0.16
C GLY A 59 4.68 -16.40 0.26
N ALA A 60 4.14 -17.62 0.19
CA ALA A 60 4.89 -18.85 0.48
C ALA A 60 6.08 -19.02 -0.48
N VAL A 61 5.88 -18.80 -1.79
CA VAL A 61 6.95 -18.86 -2.79
C VAL A 61 8.05 -17.84 -2.51
N LEU A 62 7.70 -16.61 -2.13
CA LEU A 62 8.68 -15.57 -1.78
C LEU A 62 9.52 -15.96 -0.56
N ILE A 63 8.89 -16.50 0.48
CA ILE A 63 9.58 -16.98 1.69
C ILE A 63 10.53 -18.13 1.34
N SER A 64 10.04 -19.16 0.64
CA SER A 64 10.86 -20.31 0.24
C SER A 64 12.02 -19.91 -0.66
N PHE A 65 11.83 -18.95 -1.57
CA PHE A 65 12.92 -18.47 -2.42
C PHE A 65 13.99 -17.75 -1.62
N GLY A 66 13.62 -17.00 -0.57
CA GLY A 66 14.56 -16.33 0.32
C GLY A 66 15.47 -17.27 1.10
N GLU A 67 14.96 -18.44 1.50
CA GLU A 67 15.72 -19.45 2.25
C GLU A 67 16.74 -20.20 1.37
N LEU A 68 16.59 -20.16 0.05
CA LEU A 68 17.51 -20.78 -0.90
C LEU A 68 18.71 -19.89 -1.25
N ILE A 69 18.72 -18.64 -0.79
CA ILE A 69 19.79 -17.68 -1.09
C ILE A 69 20.96 -17.91 -0.12
N PRO A 70 22.20 -18.07 -0.63
CA PRO A 70 23.40 -18.15 0.18
C PRO A 70 23.59 -16.95 1.14
N ASP A 71 24.15 -17.19 2.33
CA ASP A 71 24.30 -16.19 3.40
C ASP A 71 25.10 -14.94 2.97
N ASP A 72 26.04 -15.09 2.04
CA ASP A 72 26.86 -14.01 1.46
C ASP A 72 26.03 -13.08 0.55
N ALA A 73 25.03 -13.62 -0.14
CA ALA A 73 24.12 -12.84 -0.99
C ALA A 73 22.91 -12.28 -0.23
N GLN A 74 22.59 -12.83 0.94
CA GLN A 74 21.37 -12.51 1.70
C GLN A 74 21.22 -11.02 2.01
N GLN A 75 22.30 -10.34 2.43
CA GLN A 75 22.25 -8.91 2.75
C GLN A 75 21.98 -8.03 1.52
N SER A 76 22.57 -8.37 0.37
CA SER A 76 22.34 -7.64 -0.89
C SER A 76 20.89 -7.81 -1.36
N TYR A 77 20.37 -9.04 -1.27
CA TYR A 77 19.00 -9.36 -1.61
C TYR A 77 17.99 -8.60 -0.71
N GLN A 78 18.19 -8.62 0.61
CA GLN A 78 17.36 -7.85 1.55
C GLN A 78 17.34 -6.36 1.22
N THR A 79 18.50 -5.80 0.86
CA THR A 79 18.64 -4.38 0.49
C THR A 79 17.85 -4.05 -0.77
N VAL A 80 17.96 -4.88 -1.81
CA VAL A 80 17.20 -4.71 -3.06
C VAL A 80 15.70 -4.81 -2.80
N MET A 81 15.27 -5.76 -1.97
CA MET A 81 13.86 -5.95 -1.63
C MET A 81 13.27 -4.76 -0.87
N VAL A 82 14.02 -4.15 0.06
CA VAL A 82 13.57 -2.94 0.79
C VAL A 82 13.41 -1.75 -0.16
N LEU A 83 14.35 -1.56 -1.09
CA LEU A 83 14.26 -0.51 -2.10
C LEU A 83 13.12 -0.75 -3.08
N ALA A 84 12.93 -2.00 -3.52
CA ALA A 84 11.81 -2.40 -4.36
C ALA A 84 10.47 -2.16 -3.67
N ALA A 85 10.35 -2.49 -2.38
CA ALA A 85 9.16 -2.21 -1.59
C ALA A 85 8.86 -0.71 -1.50
N SER A 86 9.88 0.13 -1.24
CA SER A 86 9.72 1.59 -1.26
C SER A 86 9.21 2.10 -2.61
N ALA A 87 9.83 1.68 -3.71
CA ALA A 87 9.41 2.07 -5.06
C ALA A 87 7.99 1.62 -5.41
N LEU A 88 7.62 0.40 -5.01
CA LEU A 88 6.29 -0.17 -5.24
C LEU A 88 5.21 0.62 -4.49
N ILE A 89 5.45 1.00 -3.23
CA ILE A 89 4.52 1.86 -2.47
C ILE A 89 4.31 3.19 -3.17
N VAL A 90 5.38 3.86 -3.59
CA VAL A 90 5.28 5.13 -4.32
C VAL A 90 4.49 4.96 -5.60
N GLN A 91 4.81 3.93 -6.39
CA GLN A 91 4.10 3.62 -7.63
C GLN A 91 2.60 3.40 -7.38
N MET A 92 2.23 2.62 -6.36
CA MET A 92 0.84 2.30 -6.06
C MET A 92 0.06 3.54 -5.61
N VAL A 93 0.66 4.39 -4.78
CA VAL A 93 0.07 5.67 -4.37
C VAL A 93 -0.27 6.52 -5.60
N PHE A 94 0.68 6.71 -6.52
CA PHE A 94 0.42 7.49 -7.74
C PHE A 94 -0.57 6.81 -8.69
N TRP A 95 -0.54 5.48 -8.77
CA TRP A 95 -1.47 4.72 -9.59
C TRP A 95 -2.91 4.91 -9.10
N MET A 96 -3.15 4.78 -7.79
CA MET A 96 -4.46 4.93 -7.17
C MET A 96 -4.96 6.37 -7.28
N ARG A 97 -4.09 7.36 -7.12
CA ARG A 97 -4.45 8.77 -7.31
C ARG A 97 -4.90 9.08 -8.74
N ARG A 98 -4.34 8.37 -9.73
CA ARG A 98 -4.69 8.52 -11.15
C ARG A 98 -5.96 7.75 -11.54
N HIS A 99 -6.16 6.54 -11.03
CA HIS A 99 -7.22 5.64 -11.49
C HIS A 99 -8.38 5.43 -10.51
N GLY A 100 -8.24 5.85 -9.24
CA GLY A 100 -9.22 5.58 -8.18
C GLY A 100 -10.61 6.18 -8.43
N ARG A 101 -10.71 7.28 -9.20
CA ARG A 101 -12.00 7.91 -9.56
C ARG A 101 -12.72 7.19 -10.72
N ALA A 102 -11.95 6.53 -11.60
CA ALA A 102 -12.48 5.78 -12.74
C ALA A 102 -12.82 4.33 -12.35
N LEU A 103 -12.06 3.75 -11.41
CA LEU A 103 -12.17 2.35 -11.01
C LEU A 103 -13.58 1.95 -10.60
N LYS A 104 -14.29 2.77 -9.79
CA LYS A 104 -15.68 2.46 -9.41
C LYS A 104 -16.61 2.38 -10.63
N ARG A 105 -16.48 3.32 -11.57
CA ARG A 105 -17.32 3.35 -12.78
C ARG A 105 -16.99 2.21 -13.73
N GLU A 106 -15.70 1.90 -13.89
CA GLU A 106 -15.24 0.79 -14.71
C GLU A 106 -15.68 -0.56 -14.13
N LEU A 107 -15.58 -0.74 -12.82
CA LEU A 107 -16.09 -1.94 -12.13
C LEU A 107 -17.61 -2.06 -12.27
N GLU A 108 -18.37 -0.98 -12.04
CA GLU A 108 -19.82 -0.97 -12.21
C GLU A 108 -20.22 -1.28 -13.66
N SER A 109 -19.51 -0.74 -14.65
CA SER A 109 -19.74 -1.02 -16.08
C SER A 109 -19.43 -2.47 -16.44
N ALA A 110 -18.28 -3.00 -16.00
CA ALA A 110 -17.88 -4.38 -16.26
C ALA A 110 -18.86 -5.39 -15.61
N LEU A 111 -19.40 -5.04 -14.44
CA LEU A 111 -20.44 -5.83 -13.79
C LEU A 111 -21.77 -5.79 -14.53
N GLN A 112 -22.19 -4.61 -15.00
CA GLN A 112 -23.39 -4.46 -15.83
C GLN A 112 -23.32 -5.34 -17.07
N ASP A 113 -22.18 -5.35 -17.77
CA ASP A 113 -21.98 -6.22 -18.93
C ASP A 113 -21.98 -7.71 -18.57
N ALA A 114 -21.40 -8.08 -17.43
CA ALA A 114 -21.36 -9.47 -16.95
C ALA A 114 -22.76 -10.00 -16.59
N ALA A 115 -23.58 -9.20 -15.89
CA ALA A 115 -24.94 -9.59 -15.55
C ALA A 115 -25.88 -9.55 -16.75
N ALA A 116 -25.76 -8.57 -17.65
CA ALA A 116 -26.56 -8.48 -18.87
C ALA A 116 -26.41 -9.74 -19.74
N ARG A 117 -25.23 -10.38 -19.71
CA ARG A 117 -24.96 -11.63 -20.45
C ARG A 117 -25.18 -12.90 -19.63
N SER A 118 -25.66 -12.81 -18.39
CA SER A 118 -25.76 -13.92 -17.42
C SER A 118 -24.43 -14.67 -17.19
N ARG A 119 -23.30 -14.01 -17.43
CA ARG A 119 -21.95 -14.60 -17.29
C ARG A 119 -21.37 -14.24 -15.92
N TRP A 120 -21.84 -14.93 -14.89
CA TRP A 120 -21.37 -14.79 -13.51
C TRP A 120 -19.87 -15.07 -13.33
N TRP A 121 -19.26 -15.72 -14.31
CA TRP A 121 -17.81 -15.88 -14.40
C TRP A 121 -17.05 -14.55 -14.43
N GLY A 122 -17.65 -13.49 -14.99
CA GLY A 122 -17.07 -12.15 -14.94
C GLY A 122 -16.93 -11.61 -13.51
N VAL A 123 -17.93 -11.88 -12.65
CA VAL A 123 -17.89 -11.49 -11.23
C VAL A 123 -16.80 -12.26 -10.49
N PHE A 124 -16.68 -13.57 -10.75
CA PHE A 124 -15.61 -14.41 -10.18
C PHE A 124 -14.22 -13.88 -10.56
N VAL A 125 -13.96 -13.70 -11.86
CA VAL A 125 -12.66 -13.25 -12.36
C VAL A 125 -12.32 -11.86 -11.83
N LEU A 126 -13.30 -10.96 -11.81
CA LEU A 126 -13.09 -9.60 -11.32
C LEU A 126 -12.75 -9.58 -9.83
N ALA A 127 -13.47 -10.34 -9.02
CA ALA A 127 -13.19 -10.50 -7.60
C ALA A 127 -11.84 -11.16 -7.34
N ALA A 128 -11.52 -12.22 -8.10
CA ALA A 128 -10.26 -12.94 -7.99
C ALA A 128 -9.07 -12.04 -8.34
N ILE A 129 -9.12 -11.31 -9.45
CA ILE A 129 -8.05 -10.39 -9.87
C ILE A 129 -7.89 -9.25 -8.86
N ALA A 130 -8.99 -8.67 -8.38
CA ALA A 130 -8.94 -7.59 -7.39
C ALA A 130 -8.25 -8.08 -6.10
N VAL A 131 -8.70 -9.18 -5.53
CA VAL A 131 -8.13 -9.72 -4.28
C VAL A 131 -6.71 -10.24 -4.50
N ALA A 132 -6.43 -10.90 -5.63
CA ALA A 132 -5.09 -11.38 -5.97
C ALA A 132 -4.10 -10.22 -6.06
N ARG A 133 -4.49 -9.08 -6.64
CA ARG A 133 -3.65 -7.89 -6.74
C ARG A 133 -3.31 -7.33 -5.36
N GLU A 134 -4.33 -6.93 -4.58
CA GLU A 134 -4.12 -6.32 -3.25
C GLU A 134 -3.38 -7.31 -2.30
N GLY A 135 -3.71 -8.60 -2.40
CA GLY A 135 -3.06 -9.65 -1.65
C GLY A 135 -1.60 -9.91 -2.08
N SER A 136 -1.27 -9.76 -3.37
CA SER A 136 0.10 -9.90 -3.86
C SER A 136 1.00 -8.77 -3.39
N GLU A 137 0.49 -7.54 -3.43
CA GLU A 137 1.19 -6.36 -2.91
C GLU A 137 1.46 -6.51 -1.41
N THR A 138 0.44 -6.97 -0.67
CA THR A 138 0.58 -7.32 0.74
C THR A 138 1.66 -8.39 0.97
N ALA A 139 1.67 -9.47 0.19
CA ALA A 139 2.63 -10.55 0.34
C ALA A 139 4.08 -10.09 0.10
N VAL A 140 4.31 -9.30 -0.94
CA VAL A 140 5.62 -8.72 -1.26
C VAL A 140 6.08 -7.76 -0.16
N PHE A 141 5.17 -6.92 0.35
CA PHE A 141 5.50 -5.97 1.42
C PHE A 141 5.83 -6.68 2.75
N LEU A 142 5.02 -7.68 3.12
CA LEU A 142 5.23 -8.44 4.34
C LEU A 142 6.58 -9.16 4.31
N TYR A 143 6.91 -9.73 3.16
CA TYR A 143 8.21 -10.35 2.92
C TYR A 143 9.35 -9.33 2.99
N GLY A 144 9.25 -8.18 2.31
CA GLY A 144 10.26 -7.12 2.36
C GLY A 144 10.50 -6.58 3.78
N THR A 145 9.44 -6.48 4.58
CA THR A 145 9.54 -6.04 5.98
C THR A 145 10.15 -7.12 6.87
N LEU A 146 9.80 -8.40 6.65
CA LEU A 146 10.44 -9.52 7.35
C LEU A 146 11.94 -9.61 7.01
N ALA A 147 12.30 -9.38 5.74
CA ALA A 147 13.67 -9.30 5.27
C ALA A 147 14.45 -8.14 5.91
N ALA A 148 13.81 -6.99 6.15
CA ALA A 148 14.40 -5.87 6.86
C ALA A 148 14.55 -6.11 8.37
N ALA A 149 13.66 -6.91 8.95
CA ALA A 149 13.63 -7.22 10.37
C ALA A 149 14.66 -8.30 10.72
N ARG A 150 15.95 -7.95 10.78
CA ARG A 150 17.09 -8.88 11.06
C ARG A 150 16.97 -9.74 12.33
N ASN A 151 15.98 -9.52 13.20
CA ASN A 151 15.71 -10.33 14.41
C ASN A 151 14.20 -10.51 14.71
N GLY A 152 13.30 -10.01 13.85
CA GLY A 152 11.86 -10.03 14.12
C GLY A 152 11.27 -11.42 13.85
N GLY A 153 11.02 -12.20 14.90
CA GLY A 153 10.43 -13.52 14.75
C GLY A 153 9.11 -13.49 13.98
N LEU A 154 8.90 -14.46 13.08
CA LEU A 154 7.68 -14.65 12.28
C LEU A 154 6.39 -14.45 13.09
N ALA A 155 6.37 -14.92 14.34
CA ALA A 155 5.22 -14.79 15.25
C ALA A 155 4.82 -13.32 15.51
N ALA A 156 5.79 -12.41 15.66
CA ALA A 156 5.51 -11.00 15.89
C ALA A 156 4.93 -10.35 14.62
N THR A 157 5.52 -10.64 13.46
CA THR A 157 5.02 -10.16 12.17
C THR A 157 3.60 -10.62 11.89
N LEU A 158 3.30 -11.91 12.13
CA LEU A 158 1.94 -12.45 11.98
C LEU A 158 0.94 -11.84 12.97
N THR A 159 1.37 -11.54 14.20
CA THR A 159 0.50 -10.91 15.20
C THR A 159 0.10 -9.49 14.77
N PHE A 160 1.05 -8.68 14.32
CA PHE A 160 0.75 -7.32 13.84
C PHE A 160 0.01 -7.32 12.50
N ALA A 161 0.25 -8.33 11.66
CA ALA A 161 -0.59 -8.59 10.50
C ALA A 161 -2.05 -8.87 10.91
N ALA A 162 -2.28 -9.79 11.86
CA ALA A 162 -3.63 -10.05 12.36
C ALA A 162 -4.29 -8.79 12.93
N ILE A 163 -3.56 -7.97 13.67
CA ILE A 163 -4.05 -6.67 14.19
C ILE A 163 -4.44 -5.73 13.05
N GLY A 164 -3.59 -5.56 12.03
CA GLY A 164 -3.88 -4.73 10.86
C GLY A 164 -5.15 -5.17 10.12
N PHE A 165 -5.31 -6.48 9.93
CA PHE A 165 -6.50 -7.05 9.30
C PHE A 165 -7.77 -6.82 10.14
N LEU A 166 -7.70 -7.02 11.46
CA LEU A 166 -8.83 -6.75 12.36
C LEU A 166 -9.23 -5.26 12.36
N LEU A 167 -8.25 -4.35 12.37
CA LEU A 167 -8.48 -2.92 12.23
C LEU A 167 -9.15 -2.58 10.89
N ALA A 168 -8.88 -3.35 9.84
CA ALA A 168 -9.43 -3.11 8.51
C ALA A 168 -10.90 -3.46 8.47
N LEU A 169 -11.26 -4.61 9.05
CA LEU A 169 -12.66 -5.00 9.24
C LEU A 169 -13.42 -3.98 10.09
N ALA A 170 -12.85 -3.53 11.21
CA ALA A 170 -13.45 -2.51 12.06
C ALA A 170 -13.67 -1.18 11.31
N THR A 171 -12.65 -0.73 10.56
CA THR A 171 -12.70 0.51 9.78
C THR A 171 -13.72 0.41 8.64
N TYR A 172 -13.74 -0.71 7.91
CA TYR A 172 -14.71 -0.97 6.86
C TYR A 172 -16.16 -0.98 7.39
N TYR A 173 -16.39 -1.60 8.55
CA TYR A 173 -17.68 -1.59 9.22
C TYR A 173 -18.10 -0.15 9.61
N LEU A 174 -17.22 0.62 10.24
CA LEU A 174 -17.48 2.03 10.59
C LEU A 174 -17.79 2.88 9.36
N LEU A 175 -17.07 2.67 8.26
CA LEU A 175 -17.29 3.37 6.98
C LEU A 175 -18.65 2.99 6.36
N GLN A 176 -19.11 1.75 6.52
CA GLN A 176 -20.46 1.34 6.11
C GLN A 176 -21.56 1.98 6.97
N LEU A 177 -21.38 2.04 8.29
CA LEU A 177 -22.40 2.57 9.21
C LEU A 177 -22.53 4.10 9.11
N GLY A 178 -21.48 4.79 8.68
CA GLY A 178 -21.38 6.24 8.81
C GLY A 178 -20.86 6.97 7.56
N SER A 179 -21.62 6.99 6.47
CA SER A 179 -21.34 7.92 5.34
C SER A 179 -21.35 9.40 5.74
N ARG A 180 -21.87 9.74 6.93
CA ARG A 180 -21.88 11.11 7.48
C ARG A 180 -20.67 11.48 8.34
N MET A 181 -19.91 10.52 8.87
CA MET A 181 -18.80 10.81 9.82
C MET A 181 -17.42 10.84 9.16
N LEU A 182 -17.16 10.00 8.16
CA LEU A 182 -15.86 9.96 7.47
C LEU A 182 -16.04 9.81 5.97
N SER A 183 -15.58 10.80 5.20
CA SER A 183 -15.62 10.72 3.75
C SER A 183 -14.48 9.84 3.22
N TRP A 184 -14.77 8.97 2.26
CA TRP A 184 -13.77 8.15 1.57
C TRP A 184 -12.58 8.97 1.06
N LYS A 185 -12.83 10.21 0.61
CA LYS A 185 -11.79 11.12 0.13
C LYS A 185 -10.78 11.50 1.23
N VAL A 186 -11.27 11.78 2.44
CA VAL A 186 -10.39 12.17 3.56
C VAL A 186 -9.61 10.95 4.04
N PHE A 187 -10.26 9.79 4.17
CA PHE A 187 -9.59 8.54 4.54
C PHE A 187 -8.42 8.24 3.59
N PHE A 188 -8.68 8.21 2.28
CA PHE A 188 -7.64 7.94 1.29
C PHE A 188 -6.56 9.01 1.23
N GLY A 189 -6.90 10.29 1.43
CA GLY A 189 -5.90 11.35 1.47
C GLY A 189 -4.96 11.21 2.67
N VAL A 190 -5.47 10.81 3.84
CA VAL A 190 -4.65 10.60 5.05
C VAL A 190 -3.76 9.37 4.88
N THR A 191 -4.32 8.25 4.41
CA THR A 191 -3.53 7.02 4.21
C THR A 191 -2.48 7.18 3.11
N GLU A 192 -2.78 7.93 2.04
CA GLU A 192 -1.82 8.30 0.99
C GLU A 192 -0.59 9.03 1.56
N ILE A 193 -0.80 10.06 2.39
CA ILE A 193 0.31 10.81 3.01
C ILE A 193 1.14 9.90 3.91
N MET A 194 0.48 9.04 4.70
CA MET A 194 1.16 8.08 5.57
C MET A 194 1.98 7.05 4.78
N LEU A 195 1.49 6.57 3.64
CA LEU A 195 2.24 5.66 2.77
C LEU A 195 3.46 6.34 2.14
N LEU A 196 3.35 7.60 1.74
CA LEU A 196 4.50 8.36 1.24
C LEU A 196 5.56 8.58 2.33
N LEU A 197 5.14 8.82 3.57
CA LEU A 197 6.05 8.88 4.71
C LEU A 197 6.76 7.53 4.92
N LEU A 198 5.99 6.43 4.89
CA LEU A 198 6.51 5.08 5.05
C LEU A 198 7.51 4.69 3.94
N ALA A 199 7.17 4.99 2.69
CA ALA A 199 8.06 4.73 1.56
C ALA A 199 9.38 5.50 1.68
N GLY A 200 9.34 6.73 2.20
CA GLY A 200 10.54 7.50 2.53
C GLY A 200 11.38 6.86 3.64
N SER A 201 10.74 6.30 4.67
CA SER A 201 11.44 5.55 5.73
C SER A 201 12.13 4.28 5.19
N LEU A 202 11.45 3.52 4.33
CA LEU A 202 12.02 2.34 3.69
C LEU A 202 13.16 2.71 2.74
N LEU A 203 13.03 3.80 2.00
CA LEU A 203 14.09 4.32 1.14
C LEU A 203 15.35 4.60 1.95
N LEU A 204 15.23 5.36 3.04
CA LEU A 204 16.34 5.64 3.97
C LEU A 204 16.98 4.35 4.49
N THR A 205 16.15 3.40 4.94
CA THR A 205 16.64 2.09 5.40
C THR A 205 17.41 1.34 4.31
N GLY A 206 16.95 1.43 3.06
CA GLY A 206 17.64 0.85 1.91
C GLY A 206 18.98 1.55 1.61
N ILE A 207 19.03 2.88 1.71
CA ILE A 207 20.27 3.66 1.55
C ILE A 207 21.28 3.32 2.65
N GLU A 208 20.85 3.24 3.91
CA GLU A 208 21.70 2.84 5.03
C GLU A 208 22.28 1.43 4.80
N ASN A 209 21.47 0.49 4.30
CA ASN A 209 21.93 -0.84 3.94
C ASN A 209 22.93 -0.84 2.76
N LEU A 210 22.73 0.03 1.76
CA LEU A 210 23.67 0.20 0.64
C LEU A 210 25.02 0.78 1.10
N VAL A 211 25.00 1.73 2.04
CA VAL A 211 26.21 2.25 2.68
C VAL A 211 26.90 1.15 3.48
N ALA A 212 26.16 0.35 4.23
CA ALA A 212 26.69 -0.78 4.99
C ALA A 212 27.31 -1.89 4.10
N LEU A 213 26.81 -2.06 2.87
CA LEU A 213 27.37 -2.94 1.84
C LEU A 213 28.61 -2.36 1.13
N GLY A 214 28.96 -1.10 1.38
CA GLY A 214 30.03 -0.40 0.69
C GLY A 214 29.69 -0.02 -0.75
N TRP A 215 28.42 -0.14 -1.18
CA TRP A 215 27.98 0.26 -2.52
C TRP A 215 27.79 1.77 -2.64
N LEU A 216 27.53 2.45 -1.52
CA LEU A 216 27.50 3.91 -1.43
C LEU A 216 28.59 4.40 -0.47
N PRO A 217 29.31 5.47 -0.82
CA PRO A 217 30.25 6.09 0.09
C PRO A 217 29.50 6.72 1.28
N SER A 218 29.96 6.43 2.51
CA SER A 218 29.53 7.19 3.67
C SER A 218 30.19 8.56 3.64
N PHE A 219 29.42 9.60 3.36
CA PHE A 219 29.90 10.96 3.56
C PHE A 219 29.99 11.20 5.08
N SER A 220 31.23 11.12 5.61
CA SER A 220 31.55 10.95 7.03
C SER A 220 31.35 12.24 7.86
N GLY A 221 30.12 12.71 7.97
CA GLY A 221 29.75 13.83 8.81
C GLY A 221 28.32 13.69 9.30
N ARG A 222 28.15 13.22 10.54
CA ARG A 222 26.88 13.33 11.26
C ARG A 222 26.48 14.79 11.28
N LEU A 223 25.33 15.13 10.72
CA LEU A 223 24.94 16.53 10.57
C LEU A 223 24.43 17.14 11.88
N TRP A 224 23.72 16.34 12.69
CA TRP A 224 23.24 16.74 14.00
C TRP A 224 23.05 15.53 14.92
N ASP A 225 22.84 15.82 16.21
CA ASP A 225 22.43 14.83 17.21
C ASP A 225 21.18 15.33 17.96
N SER A 226 20.04 14.68 17.70
CA SER A 226 18.76 14.95 18.37
C SER A 226 18.35 13.85 19.36
N SER A 227 19.26 12.89 19.61
CA SER A 227 19.00 11.74 20.50
C SER A 227 18.74 12.13 21.95
N ALA A 228 19.21 13.32 22.38
CA ALA A 228 18.95 13.86 23.71
C ALA A 228 17.47 14.24 23.93
N ILE A 229 16.73 14.56 22.86
CA ILE A 229 15.32 14.97 22.93
C ILE A 229 14.40 13.81 22.50
N LEU A 230 14.73 13.16 21.39
CA LEU A 230 13.94 12.06 20.85
C LEU A 230 14.86 10.95 20.29
N PRO A 231 15.26 9.96 21.09
CA PRO A 231 16.05 8.84 20.61
C PRO A 231 15.21 7.94 19.68
N ASP A 232 15.77 7.62 18.52
CA ASP A 232 15.19 6.71 17.52
C ASP A 232 15.19 5.23 17.97
N SER A 233 15.88 4.91 19.06
CA SER A 233 15.82 3.60 19.73
C SER A 233 14.63 3.45 20.69
N GLY A 234 13.98 4.55 21.08
CA GLY A 234 12.82 4.54 21.98
C GLY A 234 11.53 4.13 21.28
N VAL A 235 10.47 3.87 22.03
CA VAL A 235 9.16 3.46 21.48
C VAL A 235 8.58 4.54 20.55
N ILE A 236 8.56 5.80 21.02
CA ILE A 236 7.99 6.93 20.28
C ILE A 236 8.92 7.36 19.14
N GLY A 237 10.21 7.56 19.43
CA GLY A 237 11.19 7.98 18.41
C GLY A 237 11.40 6.92 17.35
N GLY A 238 11.38 5.64 17.70
CA GLY A 238 11.43 4.54 16.75
C GLY A 238 10.15 4.40 15.91
N LEU A 239 8.99 4.75 16.45
CA LEU A 239 7.73 4.81 15.68
C LEU A 239 7.80 5.94 14.66
N MET A 240 8.27 7.12 15.06
CA MET A 240 8.52 8.23 14.13
C MET A 240 9.56 7.84 13.08
N ALA A 241 10.65 7.18 13.48
CA ALA A 241 11.65 6.69 12.54
C ALA A 241 11.06 5.71 11.52
N ALA A 242 10.22 4.79 11.97
CA ALA A 242 9.57 3.79 11.13
C ALA A 242 8.49 4.37 10.21
N LEU A 243 7.72 5.36 10.68
CA LEU A 243 6.62 5.95 9.92
C LEU A 243 7.09 7.06 8.99
N THR A 244 7.95 7.96 9.46
CA THR A 244 8.35 9.16 8.72
C THR A 244 9.74 9.05 8.13
N GLY A 245 10.60 8.14 8.61
CA GLY A 245 12.02 8.13 8.24
C GLY A 245 12.86 9.05 9.11
N TYR A 246 12.35 9.49 10.26
CA TYR A 246 13.15 10.22 11.24
C TYR A 246 14.42 9.43 11.65
N ARG A 247 15.53 10.15 11.79
CA ARG A 247 16.81 9.64 12.30
C ARG A 247 17.34 10.61 13.34
N ALA A 248 17.71 10.09 14.52
CA ALA A 248 18.20 10.95 15.59
C ALA A 248 19.59 11.52 15.28
N ARG A 249 20.38 10.78 14.49
CA ARG A 249 21.74 11.11 14.05
C ARG A 249 21.93 10.78 12.56
N PRO A 250 21.40 11.58 11.63
CA PRO A 250 21.50 11.29 10.21
C PRO A 250 22.86 11.69 9.64
N ASP A 251 23.28 10.93 8.63
CA ASP A 251 24.42 11.28 7.79
C ASP A 251 24.00 12.20 6.64
N LEU A 252 24.98 12.85 5.99
CA LEU A 252 24.70 13.77 4.88
C LEU A 252 23.93 13.09 3.73
N ILE A 253 24.23 11.82 3.44
CA ILE A 253 23.55 11.07 2.39
C ILE A 253 22.07 10.87 2.69
N ASP A 254 21.72 10.60 3.95
CA ASP A 254 20.34 10.38 4.40
C ASP A 254 19.52 11.64 4.17
N VAL A 255 20.07 12.79 4.55
CA VAL A 255 19.39 14.09 4.40
C VAL A 255 19.22 14.46 2.94
N LEU A 256 20.24 14.26 2.10
CA LEU A 256 20.16 14.54 0.67
C LEU A 256 19.13 13.64 -0.02
N VAL A 257 19.13 12.34 0.26
CA VAL A 257 18.17 11.40 -0.32
C VAL A 257 16.75 11.72 0.15
N TYR A 258 16.57 12.00 1.44
CA TYR A 258 15.23 12.28 1.99
C TYR A 258 14.68 13.61 1.48
N ALA A 259 15.52 14.65 1.35
CA ALA A 259 15.14 15.92 0.73
C ALA A 259 14.82 15.76 -0.76
N GLY A 260 15.63 14.98 -1.50
CA GLY A 260 15.37 14.66 -2.90
C GLY A 260 14.06 13.89 -3.09
N TYR A 261 13.81 12.89 -2.24
CA TYR A 261 12.57 12.13 -2.20
C TYR A 261 11.36 13.05 -2.06
N TRP A 262 11.33 13.89 -1.02
CA TRP A 262 10.23 14.84 -0.82
C TRP A 262 10.13 15.88 -1.92
N GLY A 263 11.26 16.34 -2.48
CA GLY A 263 11.28 17.22 -3.64
C GLY A 263 10.53 16.62 -4.83
N VAL A 264 10.84 15.36 -5.18
CA VAL A 264 10.15 14.64 -6.25
C VAL A 264 8.69 14.36 -5.90
N MET A 265 8.38 13.98 -4.65
CA MET A 265 7.00 13.70 -4.23
C MET A 265 6.14 14.97 -4.28
N LEU A 266 6.59 16.07 -3.70
CA LEU A 266 5.85 17.35 -3.74
C LEU A 266 5.71 17.84 -5.19
N TRP A 267 6.77 17.75 -5.98
CA TRP A 267 6.70 18.04 -7.42
C TRP A 267 5.61 17.21 -8.10
N ALA A 268 5.64 15.90 -7.98
CA ALA A 268 4.64 15.01 -8.59
C ALA A 268 3.22 15.24 -8.01
N LEU A 269 3.11 15.64 -6.74
CA LEU A 269 1.83 15.91 -6.08
C LEU A 269 1.18 17.22 -6.57
N PHE A 270 1.98 18.27 -6.82
CA PHE A 270 1.51 19.62 -7.16
C PHE A 270 1.57 19.97 -8.66
N TRP A 271 2.42 19.30 -9.46
CA TRP A 271 2.59 19.61 -10.89
C TRP A 271 1.40 19.19 -11.77
N ARG A 272 0.42 18.46 -11.23
CA ARG A 272 -0.79 18.02 -11.95
C ARG A 272 -2.00 18.98 -11.86
N ARG A 273 -1.77 20.30 -11.85
CA ARG A 273 -2.81 21.28 -12.19
C ARG A 273 -2.30 22.32 -13.19
N PRO A 274 -2.46 22.04 -14.50
CA PRO A 274 -2.93 23.08 -15.42
C PRO A 274 -4.10 22.62 -16.32
N GLY A 275 -5.16 23.44 -16.40
CA GLY A 275 -6.23 23.47 -17.43
C GLY A 275 -7.39 22.48 -17.20
N ALA A 276 -8.67 22.83 -16.97
CA ALA A 276 -9.55 23.89 -17.50
C ALA A 276 -9.88 23.73 -19.00
N ASP A 277 -10.81 22.82 -19.32
CA ASP A 277 -11.65 22.93 -20.52
C ASP A 277 -13.07 23.32 -20.09
N THR A 278 -13.23 24.58 -19.69
CA THR A 278 -14.51 25.26 -19.91
C THR A 278 -14.51 25.68 -21.37
N THR A 279 -15.02 24.84 -22.26
CA THR A 279 -15.36 25.26 -23.61
C THR A 279 -16.32 26.45 -23.51
N PRO A 280 -15.99 27.63 -24.05
CA PRO A 280 -16.96 28.71 -24.14
C PRO A 280 -18.06 28.23 -25.09
N VAL A 281 -19.32 28.30 -24.62
CA VAL A 281 -20.50 28.10 -25.47
C VAL A 281 -20.46 29.19 -26.54
N SER A 282 -20.06 28.84 -27.75
CA SER A 282 -20.31 29.67 -28.92
C SER A 282 -21.82 29.66 -29.17
N SER A 283 -22.50 30.71 -28.73
CA SER A 283 -23.83 31.04 -29.21
C SER A 283 -23.76 31.22 -30.73
N LEU A 284 -24.56 30.44 -31.46
CA LEU A 284 -24.75 30.53 -32.91
C LEU A 284 -25.11 31.97 -33.33
N PRO A 285 -24.70 32.43 -34.52
CA PRO A 285 -25.18 33.68 -35.08
C PRO A 285 -26.64 33.55 -35.48
N ALA A 286 -27.46 34.51 -35.05
CA ALA A 286 -28.79 34.72 -35.59
C ALA A 286 -28.64 35.44 -36.95
N ALA A 287 -28.95 34.73 -38.04
CA ALA A 287 -29.35 35.29 -39.33
C ALA A 287 -30.12 34.22 -40.12
#